data_AF-A0A2I0LEE2-F1
#
_entry.id   AF-A0A2I0LEE2-F1
#
_cell.length_a   1.000
_cell.length_b   1.000
_cell.length_c   1.000
_cell.angle_alpha   90.00
_cell.angle_beta   90.00
_cell.angle_gamma   90.00
#
_symmetry.space_group_name_H-M   'P 1'
#
loop_
_entity.id
_entity.type
_entity.pdbx_description
1 polymer ?
#
loop_
_entity_poly.entity_id
_entity_poly.type
_entity_poly.pdbx_seq_one_letter_code
_entity_poly.pdbx_strand_id
1 'polypeptide(L)'
;IHVSDDDVAFWEENKVSPKIEIDSMRDVFRVFVNGQLAGSVVGHWVKVVQPIKLVQGYNKLVLLSQTVGLQNYGAFLEKDGAGFRGKVKLTGLKSGDIDLSKLSWTYQVGLSGEFRKIYSIEENEKAEWIDLVQDDACPAFTWCKTFFDSPEGVDPVALNLGSMGKGQAWVNGHHIGRYWNSVAPKDGCQKCDYWGPYHSEKCTTNCGKPTQTRYHVPRSWLKSSDNLLVIFEEFGGNPFDISVELHTSEMVCGQVSETHYPPLHRWSYPDSLLGTISIDDPTPEMYLNCEEGHVIGSIEFASYGTPKGGCRNFQRSSCHAADSEHVVKEACEGRNSCSIKISNAEFGGDPCRGIVKTLAVQARCISSASSKLGASAFK
;
A
#
# COMPACT_ATOMS: atom_id res chain seq x y z
N ILE A 1 18.55 1.12 -36.06
CA ILE A 1 19.32 -0.07 -36.47
C ILE A 1 18.78 -0.53 -37.82
N HIS A 2 19.64 -0.74 -38.82
CA HIS A 2 19.22 -1.29 -40.11
C HIS A 2 19.36 -2.82 -40.08
N VAL A 3 18.33 -3.53 -40.53
CA VAL A 3 18.29 -4.99 -40.66
C VAL A 3 18.24 -5.33 -42.15
N SER A 4 19.19 -6.15 -42.61
CA SER A 4 19.25 -6.59 -44.01
C SER A 4 18.40 -7.83 -44.28
N ASP A 5 18.11 -8.11 -45.55
CA ASP A 5 17.46 -9.37 -45.97
C ASP A 5 18.24 -10.61 -45.54
N ASP A 6 19.56 -10.51 -45.61
CA ASP A 6 20.49 -11.53 -45.17
C ASP A 6 20.36 -11.85 -43.66
N ASP A 7 20.09 -10.84 -42.83
CA ASP A 7 19.87 -11.04 -41.40
C ASP A 7 18.55 -11.77 -41.15
N VAL A 8 17.49 -11.42 -41.88
CA VAL A 8 16.18 -12.06 -41.76
C VAL A 8 16.26 -13.54 -42.17
N ALA A 9 16.87 -13.83 -43.33
CA ALA A 9 17.09 -15.19 -43.79
C ALA A 9 17.92 -16.01 -42.79
N PHE A 10 18.98 -15.41 -42.23
CA PHE A 10 19.80 -16.05 -41.19
C PHE A 10 18.99 -16.43 -39.95
N TRP A 11 18.07 -15.57 -39.50
CA TRP A 11 17.20 -15.86 -38.36
C TRP A 11 16.26 -17.04 -38.60
N GLU A 12 15.65 -17.09 -39.79
CA GLU A 12 14.73 -18.17 -40.18
C GLU A 12 15.46 -19.51 -40.31
N GLU A 13 16.59 -19.54 -41.00
CA GLU A 13 17.39 -20.75 -41.23
C GLU A 13 17.96 -21.34 -39.93
N ASN A 14 18.46 -20.47 -39.04
CA ASN A 14 19.19 -20.89 -37.84
C ASN A 14 18.35 -20.84 -36.56
N LYS A 15 17.06 -20.47 -36.66
CA LYS A 15 16.15 -20.25 -35.52
C LYS A 15 16.73 -19.30 -34.47
N VAL A 16 17.43 -18.26 -34.92
CA VAL A 16 18.02 -17.24 -34.05
C VAL A 16 17.01 -16.14 -33.79
N SER A 17 16.92 -15.68 -32.55
CA SER A 17 16.12 -14.51 -32.19
C SER A 17 17.04 -13.39 -31.72
N PRO A 18 16.97 -12.19 -32.32
CA PRO A 18 17.73 -11.03 -31.87
C PRO A 18 17.46 -10.69 -30.42
N LYS A 19 18.48 -10.20 -29.71
CA LYS A 19 18.36 -9.86 -28.28
C LYS A 19 19.10 -8.58 -27.96
N ILE A 20 18.56 -7.83 -27.00
CA ILE A 20 19.29 -6.78 -26.31
C ILE A 20 19.97 -7.39 -25.08
N GLU A 21 21.28 -7.22 -24.99
CA GLU A 21 22.05 -7.53 -23.80
C GLU A 21 22.57 -6.25 -23.14
N ILE A 22 22.36 -6.12 -21.83
CA ILE A 22 22.93 -5.05 -21.01
C ILE A 22 23.68 -5.72 -19.87
N ASP A 23 24.96 -5.37 -19.69
CA ASP A 23 25.82 -6.00 -18.68
C ASP A 23 25.21 -5.91 -17.28
N SER A 24 24.68 -4.75 -16.90
CA SER A 24 23.99 -4.56 -15.62
C SER A 24 23.02 -3.38 -15.67
N MET A 25 21.86 -3.51 -15.02
CA MET A 25 20.93 -2.39 -14.85
C MET A 25 20.17 -2.43 -13.52
N ARG A 26 19.71 -1.25 -13.09
CA ARG A 26 18.66 -1.08 -12.07
C ARG A 26 17.82 0.15 -12.37
N ASP A 27 16.56 0.26 -11.96
CA ASP A 27 15.76 -0.75 -11.25
C ASP A 27 14.80 -1.47 -12.20
N VAL A 28 14.33 -0.76 -13.23
CA VAL A 28 13.45 -1.28 -14.27
C VAL A 28 14.01 -0.89 -15.64
N PHE A 29 14.15 -1.89 -16.51
CA PHE A 29 14.48 -1.74 -17.91
C PHE A 29 13.28 -2.09 -18.76
N ARG A 30 12.99 -1.27 -19.77
CA ARG A 30 12.06 -1.61 -20.84
C ARG A 30 12.66 -1.32 -22.19
N VAL A 31 12.32 -2.17 -23.15
CA VAL A 31 12.70 -1.98 -24.55
C VAL A 31 11.46 -1.81 -25.40
N PHE A 32 11.45 -0.77 -26.21
CA PHE A 32 10.47 -0.56 -27.26
C PHE A 32 11.14 -0.70 -28.62
N VAL A 33 10.49 -1.44 -29.50
CA VAL A 33 10.88 -1.57 -30.91
C VAL A 33 9.78 -0.99 -31.76
N ASN A 34 10.11 -0.02 -32.60
CA ASN A 34 9.19 0.66 -33.51
C ASN A 34 7.91 1.17 -32.80
N GLY A 35 8.07 1.67 -31.57
CA GLY A 35 6.99 2.22 -30.76
C GLY A 35 6.21 1.20 -29.91
N GLN A 36 6.46 -0.11 -30.06
CA GLN A 36 5.78 -1.15 -29.30
C GLN A 36 6.67 -1.70 -28.18
N LEU A 37 6.09 -1.96 -27.01
CA LEU A 37 6.80 -2.57 -25.88
C LEU A 37 7.20 -4.01 -26.25
N ALA A 38 8.50 -4.27 -26.31
CA ALA A 38 9.05 -5.58 -26.69
C ALA A 38 9.49 -6.42 -25.48
N GLY A 39 9.71 -5.79 -24.32
CA GLY A 39 10.10 -6.52 -23.11
C GLY A 39 10.40 -5.62 -21.92
N SER A 40 10.47 -6.24 -20.75
CA SER A 40 10.74 -5.57 -19.47
C SER A 40 11.55 -6.49 -18.57
N VAL A 41 12.52 -5.92 -17.85
CA VAL A 41 13.27 -6.59 -16.79
C VAL A 41 13.25 -5.71 -15.55
N VAL A 42 13.10 -6.31 -14.37
CA VAL A 42 13.13 -5.62 -13.07
C VAL A 42 14.20 -6.29 -12.22
N GLY A 43 15.04 -5.52 -11.55
CA GLY A 43 16.04 -6.07 -10.65
C GLY A 43 17.06 -5.03 -10.19
N HIS A 44 17.94 -5.47 -9.29
CA HIS A 44 18.99 -4.63 -8.74
C HIS A 44 20.36 -5.08 -9.28
N TRP A 45 20.92 -4.28 -10.19
CA TRP A 45 22.18 -4.52 -10.89
C TRP A 45 22.25 -5.85 -11.63
N VAL A 46 21.14 -6.24 -12.25
CA VAL A 46 21.00 -7.51 -12.97
C VAL A 46 21.42 -7.40 -14.44
N LYS A 47 21.98 -8.48 -15.00
CA LYS A 47 22.21 -8.59 -16.44
C LYS A 47 20.88 -8.67 -17.18
N VAL A 48 20.73 -7.91 -18.26
CA VAL A 48 19.58 -8.01 -19.17
C VAL A 48 19.95 -8.90 -20.34
N VAL A 49 19.07 -9.84 -20.66
CA VAL A 49 19.07 -10.59 -21.92
C VAL A 49 17.63 -10.65 -22.41
N GLN A 50 17.23 -9.68 -23.23
CA GLN A 50 15.85 -9.50 -23.65
C GLN A 50 15.70 -9.77 -25.16
N PRO A 51 15.03 -10.86 -25.57
CA PRO A 51 14.66 -11.08 -26.96
C PRO A 51 13.78 -9.94 -27.49
N ILE A 52 14.00 -9.56 -28.75
CA ILE A 52 13.25 -8.53 -29.46
C ILE A 52 12.88 -9.00 -30.87
N LYS A 53 11.82 -8.43 -31.43
CA LYS A 53 11.44 -8.65 -32.83
C LYS A 53 11.82 -7.42 -33.64
N LEU A 54 12.65 -7.60 -34.65
CA LEU A 54 13.03 -6.56 -35.61
C LEU A 54 12.42 -6.90 -36.98
N VAL A 55 12.14 -5.87 -37.77
CA VAL A 55 11.66 -6.03 -39.16
C VAL A 55 12.77 -5.68 -40.14
N GLN A 56 12.65 -6.10 -41.40
CA GLN A 56 13.57 -5.67 -42.46
C GLN A 56 13.61 -4.14 -42.56
N GLY A 57 14.80 -3.58 -42.80
CA GLY A 57 15.01 -2.13 -42.91
C GLY A 57 15.30 -1.44 -41.58
N TYR A 58 14.93 -0.16 -41.47
CA TYR A 58 15.26 0.66 -40.30
C TYR A 58 14.31 0.44 -39.14
N ASN A 59 14.87 0.02 -38.01
CA ASN A 59 14.19 -0.15 -36.74
C ASN A 59 14.60 0.94 -35.75
N LYS A 60 13.61 1.51 -35.06
CA LYS A 60 13.80 2.43 -33.94
C LYS A 60 13.78 1.63 -32.64
N LEU A 61 14.86 1.76 -31.88
CA LEU A 61 15.00 1.16 -30.56
C LEU A 61 14.93 2.27 -29.51
N VAL A 62 14.06 2.11 -28.51
CA VAL A 62 14.01 2.99 -27.34
C VAL A 62 14.24 2.14 -26.10
N LEU A 63 15.28 2.47 -25.35
CA LEU A 63 15.60 1.83 -24.08
C LEU A 63 15.20 2.76 -22.95
N LEU A 64 14.21 2.37 -22.17
CA LEU A 64 13.74 3.12 -21.02
C LEU A 64 14.38 2.55 -19.77
N SER A 65 15.14 3.40 -19.08
CA SER A 65 15.65 3.17 -17.74
C SER A 65 14.75 3.88 -16.74
N GLN A 66 14.28 3.17 -15.72
CA GLN A 66 13.42 3.72 -14.69
C GLN A 66 13.94 3.38 -13.30
N THR A 67 13.93 4.40 -12.45
CA THR A 67 14.36 4.33 -11.05
C THR A 67 13.15 4.25 -10.14
N VAL A 68 13.12 3.28 -9.23
CA VAL A 68 12.03 3.09 -8.25
C VAL A 68 12.51 3.57 -6.88
N GLY A 69 12.96 4.83 -6.83
CA GLY A 69 13.59 5.41 -5.64
C GLY A 69 15.09 5.15 -5.61
N LEU A 70 15.81 6.00 -4.88
CA LEU A 70 17.25 5.87 -4.70
C LEU A 70 17.54 5.11 -3.40
N GLN A 71 18.71 4.48 -3.35
CA GLN A 71 19.19 3.85 -2.13
C GLN A 71 19.34 4.89 -1.01
N ASN A 72 18.84 4.56 0.18
CA ASN A 72 18.76 5.46 1.32
C ASN A 72 19.47 4.94 2.58
N TYR A 73 20.15 3.79 2.49
CA TYR A 73 20.92 3.19 3.58
C TYR A 73 22.08 2.34 3.04
N GLY A 74 23.18 2.27 3.80
CA GLY A 74 24.39 1.52 3.45
C GLY A 74 25.61 2.40 3.20
N ALA A 75 26.80 1.80 3.18
CA ALA A 75 28.04 2.51 2.92
C ALA A 75 28.15 2.94 1.45
N PHE A 76 28.68 4.14 1.21
CA PHE A 76 28.92 4.70 -0.13
C PHE A 76 27.70 4.72 -1.07
N LEU A 77 26.49 4.90 -0.52
CA LEU A 77 25.24 4.90 -1.28
C LEU A 77 25.22 5.92 -2.43
N GLU A 78 25.98 7.01 -2.29
CA GLU A 78 26.15 8.04 -3.32
C GLU A 78 26.88 7.53 -4.58
N LYS A 79 27.64 6.43 -4.46
CA LYS A 79 28.37 5.81 -5.56
C LYS A 79 27.55 4.75 -6.29
N ASP A 80 26.40 4.34 -5.76
CA ASP A 80 25.61 3.30 -6.41
C ASP A 80 24.93 3.84 -7.67
N GLY A 81 24.24 4.99 -7.61
CA GLY A 81 23.57 5.54 -8.79
C GLY A 81 22.44 4.63 -9.32
N ALA A 82 22.03 4.83 -10.58
CA ALA A 82 20.95 4.08 -11.22
C ALA A 82 21.13 4.01 -12.75
N GLY A 83 20.34 3.17 -13.41
CA GLY A 83 20.31 3.01 -14.86
C GLY A 83 21.20 1.90 -15.39
N PHE A 84 21.76 2.10 -16.58
CA PHE A 84 22.57 1.10 -17.27
C PHE A 84 24.05 1.21 -16.87
N ARG A 85 24.70 0.07 -16.63
CA ARG A 85 26.14 -0.06 -16.42
C ARG A 85 26.73 -1.07 -17.40
N GLY A 86 27.95 -0.78 -17.84
CA GLY A 86 28.68 -1.62 -18.78
C GLY A 86 28.20 -1.46 -20.23
N LYS A 87 28.32 -2.53 -21.01
CA LYS A 87 28.01 -2.55 -22.44
C LYS A 87 26.55 -2.85 -22.69
N VAL A 88 26.04 -2.25 -23.76
CA VAL A 88 24.74 -2.53 -24.36
C VAL A 88 25.00 -3.11 -25.74
N LYS A 89 24.49 -4.30 -26.01
CA LYS A 89 24.70 -5.01 -27.27
C LYS A 89 23.38 -5.42 -27.90
N LEU A 90 23.34 -5.43 -29.22
CA LEU A 90 22.36 -6.15 -30.02
C LEU A 90 23.04 -7.40 -30.58
N THR A 91 22.51 -8.56 -30.22
CA THR A 91 23.08 -9.86 -30.61
C THR A 91 22.16 -10.59 -31.59
N GLY A 92 22.72 -11.57 -32.29
CA GLY A 92 21.97 -12.46 -33.19
C GLY A 92 21.85 -11.98 -34.63
N LEU A 93 22.61 -10.97 -35.05
CA LEU A 93 22.72 -10.58 -36.47
C LEU A 93 23.73 -11.45 -37.21
N LYS A 94 23.58 -11.62 -38.52
CA LYS A 94 24.47 -12.45 -39.35
C LYS A 94 25.89 -11.90 -39.38
N SER A 95 26.01 -10.57 -39.40
CA SER A 95 27.29 -9.83 -39.37
C SER A 95 28.00 -9.84 -38.01
N GLY A 96 27.38 -10.43 -36.99
CA GLY A 96 27.88 -10.45 -35.61
C GLY A 96 27.19 -9.43 -34.70
N ASP A 97 27.62 -9.40 -33.44
CA ASP A 97 27.03 -8.53 -32.43
C ASP A 97 27.36 -7.05 -32.69
N ILE A 98 26.36 -6.18 -32.53
CA ILE A 98 26.55 -4.73 -32.56
C ILE A 98 26.69 -4.21 -31.13
N ASP A 99 27.81 -3.54 -30.86
CA ASP A 99 28.05 -2.82 -29.60
C ASP A 99 27.36 -1.44 -29.66
N LEU A 100 26.13 -1.38 -29.12
CA LEU A 100 25.31 -0.17 -29.11
C LEU A 100 25.91 0.93 -28.23
N SER A 101 26.74 0.60 -27.25
CA SER A 101 27.42 1.59 -26.40
C SER A 101 28.40 2.46 -27.17
N LYS A 102 28.85 2.04 -28.36
CA LYS A 102 29.77 2.81 -29.22
C LYS A 102 29.06 3.68 -30.24
N LEU A 103 27.73 3.56 -30.36
CA LEU A 103 26.94 4.36 -31.28
C LEU A 103 26.53 5.70 -30.64
N SER A 104 26.03 6.62 -31.46
CA SER A 104 25.45 7.87 -30.96
C SER A 104 24.10 7.61 -30.28
N TRP A 105 23.94 8.16 -29.08
CA TRP A 105 22.70 8.09 -28.29
C TRP A 105 21.97 9.42 -28.27
N THR A 106 20.64 9.34 -28.31
CA THR A 106 19.75 10.47 -27.98
C THR A 106 19.09 10.17 -26.64
N TYR A 107 19.13 11.14 -25.73
CA TYR A 107 18.57 11.01 -24.38
C TYR A 107 17.36 11.93 -24.22
N GLN A 108 16.33 11.42 -23.55
CA GLN A 108 15.19 12.19 -23.08
C GLN A 108 15.00 11.91 -21.59
N VAL A 109 14.94 12.96 -20.79
CA VAL A 109 14.64 12.86 -19.36
C VAL A 109 13.13 13.00 -19.18
N GLY A 110 12.52 12.05 -18.49
CA GLY A 110 11.08 12.04 -18.21
C GLY A 110 10.20 11.72 -19.42
N LEU A 111 8.90 11.65 -19.16
CA LEU A 111 7.86 11.36 -20.14
C LEU A 111 7.32 12.65 -20.77
N SER A 112 6.80 12.56 -22.00
CA SER A 112 6.27 13.74 -22.69
C SER A 112 5.11 14.40 -21.94
N GLY A 113 4.23 13.60 -21.32
CA GLY A 113 3.13 14.10 -20.48
C GLY A 113 3.61 14.82 -19.22
N GLU A 114 4.75 14.41 -18.65
CA GLU A 114 5.36 15.11 -17.50
C GLU A 114 5.89 16.49 -17.92
N PHE A 115 6.59 16.57 -19.05
CA PHE A 115 7.13 17.84 -19.57
C PHE A 115 6.01 18.84 -19.93
N ARG A 116 4.93 18.34 -20.53
CA ARG A 116 3.74 19.13 -20.85
C ARG A 116 2.84 19.40 -19.64
N LYS A 117 3.16 18.83 -18.47
CA LYS A 117 2.42 18.98 -17.22
C LYS A 117 0.92 18.70 -17.35
N ILE A 118 0.54 17.69 -18.15
CA ILE A 118 -0.86 17.39 -18.44
C ILE A 118 -1.66 16.92 -17.21
N TYR A 119 -0.97 16.71 -16.08
CA TYR A 119 -1.56 16.47 -14.77
C TYR A 119 -2.02 17.74 -14.05
N SER A 120 -1.64 18.94 -14.50
CA SER A 120 -2.03 20.21 -13.88
C SER A 120 -3.42 20.67 -14.34
N ILE A 121 -4.09 21.46 -13.50
CA ILE A 121 -5.43 21.97 -13.80
C ILE A 121 -5.42 22.82 -15.08
N GLU A 122 -4.37 23.62 -15.29
CA GLU A 122 -4.28 24.59 -16.39
C GLU A 122 -3.88 23.95 -17.72
N GLU A 123 -3.03 22.93 -17.69
CA GLU A 123 -2.39 22.37 -18.89
C GLU A 123 -3.07 21.09 -19.40
N ASN A 124 -3.90 20.43 -18.57
CA ASN A 124 -4.49 19.14 -18.95
C ASN A 124 -5.29 19.21 -20.26
N GLU A 125 -6.09 20.26 -20.49
CA GLU A 125 -6.93 20.38 -21.69
C GLU A 125 -6.15 20.64 -22.99
N LYS A 126 -4.84 20.90 -22.91
CA LYS A 126 -3.99 21.06 -24.09
C LYS A 126 -3.57 19.72 -24.71
N ALA A 127 -3.82 18.61 -24.01
CA ALA A 127 -3.61 17.28 -24.56
C ALA A 127 -4.85 16.79 -25.32
N GLU A 128 -4.62 16.02 -26.38
CA GLU A 128 -5.68 15.38 -27.16
C GLU A 128 -6.17 14.13 -26.44
N TRP A 129 -7.12 14.31 -25.52
CA TRP A 129 -7.77 13.21 -24.82
C TRP A 129 -8.78 12.50 -25.71
N ILE A 130 -8.91 11.20 -25.53
CA ILE A 130 -9.89 10.37 -26.21
C ILE A 130 -10.73 9.71 -25.12
N ASP A 131 -12.05 9.76 -25.29
CA ASP A 131 -12.97 9.09 -24.38
C ASP A 131 -12.78 7.57 -24.47
N LEU A 132 -12.61 6.93 -23.32
CA LEU A 132 -12.56 5.46 -23.23
C LEU A 132 -13.98 4.89 -23.32
N VAL A 133 -14.14 3.80 -24.07
CA VAL A 133 -15.42 3.08 -24.11
C VAL A 133 -15.54 2.22 -22.85
N GLN A 134 -16.77 2.00 -22.38
CA GLN A 134 -17.02 1.14 -21.23
C GLN A 134 -16.42 -0.26 -21.48
N ASP A 135 -15.71 -0.79 -20.48
CA ASP A 135 -14.88 -2.02 -20.51
C ASP A 135 -13.50 -1.92 -21.20
N ASP A 136 -13.10 -0.73 -21.69
CA ASP A 136 -11.72 -0.51 -22.13
C ASP A 136 -10.75 -0.41 -20.94
N ALA A 137 -9.60 -1.07 -21.07
CA ALA A 137 -8.48 -0.84 -20.16
C ALA A 137 -7.77 0.46 -20.52
N CYS A 138 -7.27 1.19 -19.52
CA CYS A 138 -6.23 2.20 -19.71
C CYS A 138 -4.98 1.42 -20.16
N PRO A 139 -4.52 1.52 -21.43
CA PRO A 139 -3.47 0.66 -21.93
C PRO A 139 -2.11 0.97 -21.30
N ALA A 140 -1.17 0.04 -21.39
CA ALA A 140 0.21 0.27 -20.95
C ALA A 140 0.82 1.52 -21.63
N PHE A 141 1.54 2.33 -20.85
CA PHE A 141 2.16 3.58 -21.28
C PHE A 141 1.16 4.66 -21.72
N THR A 142 0.00 4.74 -21.04
CA THR A 142 -1.06 5.70 -21.35
C THR A 142 -1.33 6.63 -20.18
N TRP A 143 -1.82 7.84 -20.50
CA TRP A 143 -2.34 8.78 -19.52
C TRP A 143 -3.86 8.71 -19.54
N CYS A 144 -4.47 8.63 -18.36
CA CYS A 144 -5.92 8.59 -18.19
C CYS A 144 -6.32 9.72 -17.23
N LYS A 145 -7.45 10.38 -17.48
CA LYS A 145 -7.99 11.41 -16.61
C LYS A 145 -9.46 11.20 -16.32
N THR A 146 -9.92 11.69 -15.18
CA THR A 146 -11.35 11.76 -14.83
C THR A 146 -11.57 12.86 -13.79
N PHE A 147 -12.83 13.15 -13.49
CA PHE A 147 -13.25 14.08 -12.45
C PHE A 147 -14.07 13.35 -11.39
N PHE A 148 -13.94 13.77 -10.13
CA PHE A 148 -14.72 13.21 -9.02
C PHE A 148 -15.05 14.26 -7.96
N ASP A 149 -16.15 14.01 -7.25
CA ASP A 149 -16.56 14.84 -6.12
C ASP A 149 -15.90 14.36 -4.83
N SER A 150 -15.57 15.29 -3.93
CA SER A 150 -15.03 14.91 -2.64
C SER A 150 -16.13 14.22 -1.83
N PRO A 151 -15.85 13.07 -1.19
CA PRO A 151 -16.79 12.47 -0.26
C PRO A 151 -17.05 13.43 0.91
N GLU A 152 -18.24 13.36 1.51
CA GLU A 152 -18.57 14.16 2.69
C GLU A 152 -17.75 13.74 3.93
N GLY A 153 -17.89 14.50 5.02
CA GLY A 153 -17.26 14.20 6.31
C GLY A 153 -15.80 14.62 6.42
N VAL A 154 -15.16 14.17 7.51
CA VAL A 154 -13.78 14.53 7.88
C VAL A 154 -12.79 13.38 7.75
N ASP A 155 -13.29 12.19 7.41
CA ASP A 155 -12.49 10.96 7.41
C ASP A 155 -11.38 11.00 6.34
N PRO A 156 -10.21 10.41 6.59
CA PRO A 156 -9.15 10.31 5.59
C PRO A 156 -9.64 9.73 4.26
N VAL A 157 -9.21 10.33 3.15
CA VAL A 157 -9.57 9.88 1.80
C VAL A 157 -8.40 9.09 1.21
N ALA A 158 -8.73 8.02 0.49
CA ALA A 158 -7.78 7.29 -0.35
C ALA A 158 -8.41 6.95 -1.70
N LEU A 159 -7.59 6.86 -2.74
CA LEU A 159 -7.96 6.24 -4.00
C LEU A 159 -7.62 4.75 -3.95
N ASN A 160 -8.59 3.90 -4.25
CA ASN A 160 -8.34 2.49 -4.50
C ASN A 160 -7.94 2.32 -5.97
N LEU A 161 -6.65 2.09 -6.19
CA LEU A 161 -6.07 1.85 -7.51
C LEU A 161 -5.82 0.35 -7.72
N GLY A 162 -6.48 -0.54 -6.98
CA GLY A 162 -6.27 -2.00 -7.03
C GLY A 162 -6.56 -2.65 -8.38
N SER A 163 -7.37 -2.00 -9.23
CA SER A 163 -7.66 -2.42 -10.61
C SER A 163 -6.59 -2.00 -11.62
N MET A 164 -5.63 -1.17 -11.20
CA MET A 164 -4.57 -0.63 -12.03
C MET A 164 -3.32 -1.51 -12.00
N GLY A 165 -2.29 -1.16 -12.77
CA GLY A 165 -1.04 -1.89 -12.82
C GLY A 165 0.04 -1.20 -11.98
N LYS A 166 0.77 -0.30 -12.63
CA LYS A 166 1.87 0.46 -12.02
C LYS A 166 1.92 1.84 -12.66
N GLY A 167 2.19 2.86 -11.88
CA GLY A 167 2.30 4.19 -12.44
C GLY A 167 2.44 5.30 -11.42
N GLN A 168 1.95 6.47 -11.81
CA GLN A 168 1.92 7.68 -11.00
C GLN A 168 0.53 8.30 -11.06
N ALA A 169 0.09 8.93 -9.98
CA ALA A 169 -1.22 9.57 -9.90
C ALA A 169 -1.12 10.98 -9.35
N TRP A 170 -2.00 11.84 -9.82
CA TRP A 170 -2.13 13.23 -9.42
C TRP A 170 -3.60 13.56 -9.14
N VAL A 171 -3.82 14.36 -8.09
CA VAL A 171 -5.12 14.96 -7.77
C VAL A 171 -4.96 16.46 -7.77
N ASN A 172 -5.72 17.17 -8.61
CA ASN A 172 -5.66 18.63 -8.75
C ASN A 172 -4.22 19.15 -8.99
N GLY A 173 -3.42 18.42 -9.77
CA GLY A 173 -2.01 18.76 -10.03
C GLY A 173 -1.02 18.32 -8.94
N HIS A 174 -1.48 17.85 -7.78
CA HIS A 174 -0.62 17.35 -6.71
C HIS A 174 -0.29 15.87 -6.92
N HIS A 175 0.99 15.52 -6.95
CA HIS A 175 1.43 14.13 -7.08
C HIS A 175 1.17 13.36 -5.77
N ILE A 176 0.22 12.43 -5.80
CA ILE A 176 -0.15 11.60 -4.63
C ILE A 176 0.75 10.38 -4.48
N GLY A 177 1.60 10.12 -5.48
CA GLY A 177 2.68 9.14 -5.41
C GLY A 177 2.65 8.12 -6.54
N ARG A 178 3.57 7.17 -6.42
CA ARG A 178 3.69 6.01 -7.31
C ARG A 178 2.77 4.92 -6.81
N TYR A 179 1.94 4.37 -7.68
CA TYR A 179 1.20 3.15 -7.39
C TYR A 179 1.85 1.95 -8.06
N TRP A 180 1.75 0.80 -7.41
CA TRP A 180 2.26 -0.46 -7.93
C TRP A 180 1.56 -1.63 -7.24
N ASN A 181 0.68 -2.29 -7.98
CA ASN A 181 -0.06 -3.47 -7.50
C ASN A 181 0.78 -4.75 -7.58
N SER A 182 2.03 -4.68 -7.14
CA SER A 182 2.88 -5.87 -7.02
C SER A 182 2.33 -6.77 -5.92
N VAL A 183 2.33 -8.08 -6.14
CA VAL A 183 1.82 -9.05 -5.16
C VAL A 183 2.92 -9.42 -4.17
N ALA A 184 2.63 -9.29 -2.88
CA ALA A 184 3.54 -9.71 -1.81
C ALA A 184 3.79 -11.23 -1.84
N PRO A 185 4.95 -11.70 -1.34
CA PRO A 185 5.18 -13.13 -1.14
C PRO A 185 4.02 -13.80 -0.38
N LYS A 186 3.73 -15.06 -0.71
CA LYS A 186 2.65 -15.82 -0.04
C LYS A 186 3.05 -16.27 1.36
N ASP A 187 4.35 -16.44 1.59
CA ASP A 187 4.92 -16.92 2.85
C ASP A 187 5.43 -15.76 3.71
N GLY A 188 5.66 -16.02 5.00
CA GLY A 188 6.19 -15.04 5.97
C GLY A 188 5.14 -14.52 6.95
N CYS A 189 3.87 -14.49 6.56
CA CYS A 189 2.78 -14.09 7.45
C CYS A 189 2.42 -15.23 8.40
N GLN A 190 2.88 -15.10 9.63
CA GLN A 190 2.57 -16.00 10.73
C GLN A 190 1.74 -15.29 11.80
N LYS A 191 1.02 -16.06 12.61
CA LYS A 191 0.45 -15.52 13.85
C LYS A 191 1.61 -15.15 14.76
N CYS A 192 1.56 -13.95 15.32
CA CYS A 192 2.57 -13.47 16.24
C CYS A 192 1.95 -12.99 17.54
N ASP A 193 2.78 -12.94 18.58
CA ASP A 193 2.49 -12.27 19.84
C ASP A 193 3.60 -11.27 20.17
N TYR A 194 3.35 -10.47 21.21
CA TYR A 194 4.28 -9.46 21.67
C TYR A 194 5.43 -10.04 22.52
N TRP A 195 5.35 -11.29 22.95
CA TRP A 195 6.33 -11.88 23.87
C TRP A 195 7.62 -12.27 23.15
N GLY A 196 8.75 -12.11 23.83
CA GLY A 196 10.05 -12.48 23.31
C GLY A 196 10.62 -11.50 22.28
N PRO A 197 11.80 -11.81 21.70
CA PRO A 197 12.50 -10.91 20.80
C PRO A 197 11.65 -10.59 19.56
N TYR A 198 11.74 -9.34 19.11
CA TYR A 198 11.10 -8.87 17.90
C TYR A 198 12.11 -8.83 16.74
N HIS A 199 11.63 -9.19 15.55
CA HIS A 199 12.30 -8.94 14.28
C HIS A 199 11.26 -8.50 13.24
N SER A 200 11.68 -7.82 12.18
CA SER A 200 10.79 -7.21 11.17
C SER A 200 9.81 -8.19 10.52
N GLU A 201 10.19 -9.46 10.40
CA GLU A 201 9.37 -10.50 9.79
C GLU A 201 8.36 -11.15 10.76
N LYS A 202 8.46 -10.88 12.08
CA LYS A 202 7.71 -11.59 13.12
C LYS A 202 6.20 -11.47 12.93
N CYS A 203 5.72 -10.26 12.63
CA CYS A 203 4.31 -9.90 12.58
C CYS A 203 3.87 -9.37 11.21
N THR A 204 4.42 -9.91 10.12
CA THR A 204 4.04 -9.48 8.78
C THR A 204 2.60 -9.89 8.46
N THR A 205 1.91 -9.04 7.69
CA THR A 205 0.53 -9.27 7.25
C THR A 205 0.41 -9.03 5.76
N ASN A 206 -0.77 -9.35 5.19
CA ASN A 206 -1.09 -9.08 3.79
C ASN A 206 -0.30 -9.91 2.76
N CYS A 207 0.24 -11.07 3.14
CA CYS A 207 0.91 -12.00 2.23
C CYS A 207 -0.01 -12.49 1.11
N GLY A 208 0.55 -12.67 -0.09
CA GLY A 208 -0.18 -13.09 -1.28
C GLY A 208 -1.19 -12.07 -1.82
N LYS A 209 -1.24 -10.86 -1.26
CA LYS A 209 -2.10 -9.75 -1.71
C LYS A 209 -1.26 -8.63 -2.33
N PRO A 210 -1.86 -7.71 -3.11
CA PRO A 210 -1.14 -6.53 -3.58
C PRO A 210 -0.53 -5.74 -2.42
N THR A 211 0.71 -5.29 -2.58
CA THR A 211 1.50 -4.62 -1.53
C THR A 211 0.85 -3.33 -1.05
N GLN A 212 0.15 -2.64 -1.94
CA GLN A 212 -0.65 -1.46 -1.63
C GLN A 212 -1.69 -1.26 -2.74
N THR A 213 -2.96 -1.12 -2.39
CA THR A 213 -4.03 -0.75 -3.34
C THR A 213 -4.61 0.62 -3.06
N ARG A 214 -4.50 1.10 -1.82
CA ARG A 214 -5.04 2.38 -1.35
C ARG A 214 -3.94 3.44 -1.29
N TYR A 215 -4.20 4.58 -1.91
CA TYR A 215 -3.28 5.70 -2.01
C TYR A 215 -3.91 6.93 -1.39
N HIS A 216 -3.32 7.42 -0.30
CA HIS A 216 -3.87 8.52 0.48
C HIS A 216 -3.95 9.81 -0.35
N VAL A 217 -5.09 10.50 -0.26
CA VAL A 217 -5.30 11.84 -0.79
C VAL A 217 -5.58 12.78 0.37
N PRO A 218 -4.70 13.76 0.64
CA PRO A 218 -4.94 14.75 1.68
C PRO A 218 -6.24 15.51 1.41
N ARG A 219 -7.12 15.60 2.42
CA ARG A 219 -8.38 16.37 2.35
C ARG A 219 -8.15 17.82 1.91
N SER A 220 -7.04 18.42 2.31
CA SER A 220 -6.66 19.79 1.94
C SER A 220 -6.33 19.99 0.46
N TRP A 221 -6.14 18.91 -0.31
CA TRP A 221 -5.92 18.96 -1.76
C TRP A 221 -7.24 18.82 -2.56
N LEU A 222 -8.35 18.56 -1.86
CA LEU A 222 -9.66 18.37 -2.46
C LEU A 222 -10.50 19.64 -2.42
N LYS A 223 -11.27 19.83 -3.49
CA LYS A 223 -12.42 20.74 -3.59
C LYS A 223 -13.70 19.94 -3.33
N SER A 224 -14.82 20.63 -3.13
CA SER A 224 -16.13 19.97 -2.94
C SER A 224 -16.52 19.11 -4.15
N SER A 225 -16.31 19.61 -5.37
CA SER A 225 -16.62 18.92 -6.63
C SER A 225 -15.48 19.11 -7.64
N ASP A 226 -15.58 18.41 -8.77
CA ASP A 226 -14.74 18.60 -9.95
C ASP A 226 -13.23 18.47 -9.67
N ASN A 227 -12.86 17.52 -8.82
CA ASN A 227 -11.47 17.19 -8.56
C ASN A 227 -10.89 16.43 -9.74
N LEU A 228 -9.82 16.97 -10.34
CA LEU A 228 -9.13 16.34 -11.45
C LEU A 228 -8.25 15.19 -10.95
N LEU A 229 -8.51 13.97 -11.38
CA LEU A 229 -7.62 12.83 -11.23
C LEU A 229 -6.91 12.57 -12.56
N VAL A 230 -5.57 12.60 -12.56
CA VAL A 230 -4.75 12.19 -13.71
C VAL A 230 -3.84 11.06 -13.30
N ILE A 231 -3.78 10.02 -14.12
CA ILE A 231 -2.99 8.81 -13.90
C ILE A 231 -2.12 8.55 -15.13
N PHE A 232 -0.84 8.29 -14.90
CA PHE A 232 0.00 7.62 -15.89
C PHE A 232 0.05 6.12 -15.55
N GLU A 233 -0.30 5.26 -16.48
CA GLU A 233 -0.34 3.78 -16.34
C GLU A 233 0.73 3.13 -17.22
N GLU A 234 1.56 2.28 -16.61
CA GLU A 234 2.78 1.70 -17.20
C GLU A 234 2.57 0.24 -17.66
N PHE A 235 1.64 -0.49 -17.04
CA PHE A 235 1.38 -1.92 -17.30
C PHE A 235 0.04 -2.16 -17.97
N GLY A 236 -0.92 -1.28 -17.71
CA GLY A 236 -2.32 -1.40 -18.10
C GLY A 236 -3.20 -1.73 -16.90
N GLY A 237 -4.44 -1.27 -16.93
CA GLY A 237 -5.39 -1.42 -15.82
C GLY A 237 -6.80 -1.00 -16.19
N ASN A 238 -7.79 -1.37 -15.36
CA ASN A 238 -9.17 -0.95 -15.56
C ASN A 238 -9.46 0.36 -14.79
N PRO A 239 -9.59 1.51 -15.46
CA PRO A 239 -9.82 2.78 -14.80
C PRO A 239 -11.25 2.91 -14.24
N PHE A 240 -12.21 2.12 -14.73
CA PHE A 240 -13.61 2.18 -14.28
C PHE A 240 -13.82 1.58 -12.89
N ASP A 241 -12.92 0.72 -12.44
CA ASP A 241 -12.95 0.10 -11.10
C ASP A 241 -12.22 0.95 -10.04
N ILE A 242 -11.63 2.09 -10.43
CA ILE A 242 -11.03 3.03 -9.48
C ILE A 242 -12.15 3.62 -8.64
N SER A 243 -11.96 3.61 -7.32
CA SER A 243 -12.92 4.19 -6.38
C SER A 243 -12.25 5.17 -5.41
N VAL A 244 -13.04 6.14 -4.95
CA VAL A 244 -12.68 7.01 -3.84
C VAL A 244 -13.23 6.36 -2.58
N GLU A 245 -12.35 6.02 -1.64
CA GLU A 245 -12.71 5.35 -0.39
C GLU A 245 -12.43 6.27 0.80
N LEU A 246 -13.36 6.26 1.76
CA LEU A 246 -13.11 6.78 3.09
C LEU A 246 -12.41 5.71 3.92
N HIS A 247 -11.38 6.11 4.67
CA HIS A 247 -10.70 5.23 5.59
C HIS A 247 -11.01 5.63 7.02
N THR A 248 -11.75 4.78 7.72
CA THR A 248 -12.03 4.93 9.15
C THR A 248 -11.72 3.64 9.89
N SER A 249 -11.22 3.77 11.11
CA SER A 249 -11.20 2.65 12.05
C SER A 249 -12.60 2.47 12.65
N GLU A 250 -13.52 1.86 11.89
CA GLU A 250 -14.86 1.56 12.39
C GLU A 250 -14.85 0.60 13.58
N MET A 251 -13.79 -0.20 13.73
CA MET A 251 -13.74 -1.32 14.68
C MET A 251 -12.48 -1.22 15.54
N VAL A 252 -12.69 -1.06 16.84
CA VAL A 252 -11.64 -1.12 17.85
C VAL A 252 -11.82 -2.36 18.70
N CYS A 253 -10.72 -2.98 19.11
CA CYS A 253 -10.75 -4.24 19.84
C CYS A 253 -9.51 -4.38 20.71
N GLY A 254 -9.61 -5.21 21.74
CA GLY A 254 -8.50 -5.49 22.65
C GLY A 254 -8.66 -6.81 23.36
N GLN A 255 -7.52 -7.37 23.81
CA GLN A 255 -7.45 -8.52 24.70
C GLN A 255 -6.45 -8.25 25.81
N VAL A 256 -6.89 -8.26 27.07
CA VAL A 256 -6.01 -8.04 28.23
C VAL A 256 -6.26 -9.12 29.28
N SER A 257 -5.21 -9.84 29.65
CA SER A 257 -5.19 -10.90 30.67
C SER A 257 -4.94 -10.32 32.06
N GLU A 258 -5.45 -11.00 33.10
CA GLU A 258 -5.10 -10.75 34.52
C GLU A 258 -3.58 -10.80 34.77
N THR A 259 -2.81 -11.47 33.90
CA THR A 259 -1.36 -11.62 34.00
C THR A 259 -0.57 -10.57 33.22
N HIS A 260 -1.23 -9.65 32.50
CA HIS A 260 -0.52 -8.58 31.82
C HIS A 260 0.03 -7.56 32.82
N TYR A 261 1.02 -6.76 32.40
CA TYR A 261 1.48 -5.65 33.21
C TYR A 261 0.47 -4.49 33.18
N PRO A 262 0.39 -3.68 34.25
CA PRO A 262 -0.37 -2.44 34.23
C PRO A 262 0.23 -1.47 33.19
N PRO A 263 -0.58 -0.56 32.63
CA PRO A 263 -0.12 0.39 31.63
C PRO A 263 0.99 1.31 32.18
N LEU A 264 1.92 1.72 31.31
CA LEU A 264 3.15 2.44 31.69
C LEU A 264 2.91 3.74 32.47
N HIS A 265 1.78 4.41 32.26
CA HIS A 265 1.44 5.64 33.00
C HIS A 265 1.22 5.40 34.52
N ARG A 266 1.04 4.14 34.95
CA ARG A 266 0.92 3.73 36.36
C ARG A 266 2.27 3.44 37.03
N TRP A 267 3.36 3.50 36.26
CA TRP A 267 4.69 3.21 36.74
C TRP A 267 5.28 4.52 37.25
N SER A 268 5.55 4.59 38.55
CA SER A 268 6.23 5.74 39.14
C SER A 268 7.74 5.50 39.14
N TYR A 269 8.48 6.47 38.61
CA TYR A 269 9.94 6.51 38.69
C TYR A 269 10.32 7.35 39.91
N PRO A 270 10.65 6.75 41.07
CA PRO A 270 11.23 7.53 42.15
C PRO A 270 12.58 8.05 41.69
N ASP A 271 12.75 9.37 41.79
CA ASP A 271 13.92 10.13 41.39
C ASP A 271 15.10 9.81 42.33
N SER A 272 15.70 8.62 42.22
CA SER A 272 16.92 8.28 42.94
C SER A 272 17.71 7.14 42.27
N LEU A 273 19.03 7.28 42.32
CA LEU A 273 20.08 6.49 41.66
C LEU A 273 20.18 5.01 42.09
N LEU A 274 19.15 4.47 42.76
CA LEU A 274 18.93 3.03 43.00
C LEU A 274 17.53 2.68 42.50
N GLY A 275 17.40 2.52 41.18
CA GLY A 275 16.14 2.36 40.44
C GLY A 275 15.30 1.16 40.87
N THR A 276 14.46 1.34 41.87
CA THR A 276 13.36 0.44 42.18
C THR A 276 12.09 1.05 41.58
N ILE A 277 11.52 0.34 40.61
CA ILE A 277 10.26 0.72 39.97
C ILE A 277 9.13 0.48 40.98
N SER A 278 8.38 1.52 41.34
CA SER A 278 7.16 1.40 42.12
C SER A 278 5.95 1.39 41.20
N ILE A 279 5.00 0.50 41.48
CA ILE A 279 3.74 0.38 40.76
C ILE A 279 2.64 0.63 41.80
N ASP A 280 1.90 1.73 41.63
CA ASP A 280 0.89 2.16 42.61
C ASP A 280 -0.35 1.26 42.59
N ASP A 281 -0.73 0.78 41.40
CA ASP A 281 -1.81 -0.19 41.16
C ASP A 281 -1.33 -1.22 40.13
N PRO A 282 -1.05 -2.48 40.52
CA PRO A 282 -0.57 -3.50 39.60
C PRO A 282 -1.68 -4.08 38.71
N THR A 283 -2.93 -3.61 38.85
CA THR A 283 -4.07 -4.15 38.11
C THR A 283 -3.92 -3.83 36.61
N PRO A 284 -3.98 -4.83 35.72
CA PRO A 284 -3.97 -4.60 34.28
C PRO A 284 -5.20 -3.80 33.85
N GLU A 285 -5.07 -3.04 32.77
CA GLU A 285 -6.14 -2.17 32.28
C GLU A 285 -6.25 -2.30 30.76
N MET A 286 -7.48 -2.42 30.26
CA MET A 286 -7.78 -2.31 28.84
C MET A 286 -8.15 -0.87 28.52
N TYR A 287 -7.49 -0.28 27.53
CA TYR A 287 -7.82 1.04 26.99
C TYR A 287 -8.33 0.90 25.56
N LEU A 288 -9.52 1.44 25.29
CA LEU A 288 -10.10 1.52 23.95
C LEU A 288 -10.28 2.98 23.55
N ASN A 289 -9.97 3.32 22.30
CA ASN A 289 -10.05 4.68 21.78
C ASN A 289 -10.46 4.68 20.30
N CYS A 290 -11.47 5.46 19.95
CA CYS A 290 -11.85 5.75 18.58
C CYS A 290 -11.02 6.91 18.02
N GLU A 291 -10.97 7.03 16.69
CA GLU A 291 -10.36 8.18 16.02
C GLU A 291 -11.07 9.49 16.38
N GLU A 292 -10.39 10.62 16.15
CA GLU A 292 -10.97 11.94 16.42
C GLU A 292 -12.29 12.12 15.65
N GLY A 293 -13.28 12.77 16.28
CA GLY A 293 -14.61 12.94 15.72
C GLY A 293 -15.53 11.71 15.83
N HIS A 294 -15.05 10.59 16.39
CA HIS A 294 -15.83 9.37 16.60
C HIS A 294 -16.03 9.04 18.09
N VAL A 295 -17.09 8.28 18.38
CA VAL A 295 -17.36 7.70 19.69
C VAL A 295 -17.61 6.20 19.55
N ILE A 296 -17.40 5.44 20.63
CA ILE A 296 -17.77 4.03 20.72
C ILE A 296 -19.30 3.96 20.70
N GLY A 297 -19.86 3.62 19.55
CA GLY A 297 -21.31 3.60 19.32
C GLY A 297 -21.98 2.32 19.80
N SER A 298 -21.26 1.19 19.78
CA SER A 298 -21.78 -0.07 20.29
C SER A 298 -20.65 -1.04 20.67
N ILE A 299 -20.94 -1.93 21.61
CA ILE A 299 -20.09 -3.07 21.96
C ILE A 299 -20.63 -4.30 21.22
N GLU A 300 -19.85 -4.83 20.28
CA GLU A 300 -20.23 -6.01 19.48
C GLU A 300 -19.88 -7.32 20.17
N PHE A 301 -18.86 -7.31 21.03
CA PHE A 301 -18.45 -8.46 21.81
C PHE A 301 -17.76 -8.01 23.09
N ALA A 302 -18.08 -8.67 24.21
CA ALA A 302 -17.38 -8.53 25.47
C ALA A 302 -17.40 -9.85 26.23
N SER A 303 -16.23 -10.32 26.68
CA SER A 303 -16.14 -11.51 27.52
C SER A 303 -14.92 -11.43 28.43
N TYR A 304 -15.16 -11.42 29.73
CA TYR A 304 -14.16 -11.68 30.76
C TYR A 304 -14.19 -13.17 31.16
N GLY A 305 -13.10 -13.88 30.92
CA GLY A 305 -13.02 -15.33 31.14
C GLY A 305 -11.96 -15.97 30.25
N THR A 306 -12.31 -17.01 29.48
CA THR A 306 -11.37 -17.63 28.51
C THR A 306 -11.85 -17.50 27.06
N PRO A 307 -12.02 -16.27 26.53
CA PRO A 307 -12.45 -16.06 25.16
C PRO A 307 -11.44 -16.66 24.17
N LYS A 308 -11.94 -17.10 23.02
CA LYS A 308 -11.12 -17.63 21.91
C LYS A 308 -11.15 -16.69 20.73
N GLY A 309 -10.17 -16.82 19.84
CA GLY A 309 -10.08 -16.04 18.61
C GLY A 309 -9.39 -14.68 18.82
N GLY A 310 -9.50 -13.84 17.81
CA GLY A 310 -8.89 -12.51 17.74
C GLY A 310 -9.91 -11.47 17.30
N CYS A 311 -9.50 -10.21 17.18
CA CYS A 311 -10.33 -9.14 16.65
C CYS A 311 -11.08 -9.57 15.38
N ARG A 312 -12.37 -9.22 15.30
CA ARG A 312 -13.35 -9.64 14.27
C ARG A 312 -13.82 -11.09 14.35
N ASN A 313 -13.24 -11.93 15.19
CA ASN A 313 -13.60 -13.35 15.32
C ASN A 313 -13.47 -13.84 16.78
N PHE A 314 -13.91 -13.03 17.74
CA PHE A 314 -13.96 -13.46 19.12
C PHE A 314 -15.10 -14.45 19.35
N GLN A 315 -14.85 -15.43 20.22
CA GLN A 315 -15.82 -16.43 20.60
C GLN A 315 -15.84 -16.58 22.12
N ARG A 316 -17.05 -16.57 22.67
CA ARG A 316 -17.28 -16.83 24.08
C ARG A 316 -17.01 -18.31 24.39
N SER A 317 -16.45 -18.58 25.57
CA SER A 317 -16.24 -19.94 26.08
C SER A 317 -17.19 -20.25 27.24
N SER A 318 -17.07 -21.44 27.84
CA SER A 318 -17.80 -21.80 29.06
C SER A 318 -17.36 -21.01 30.28
N CYS A 319 -16.14 -20.46 30.30
CA CYS A 319 -15.72 -19.51 31.32
C CYS A 319 -15.95 -18.09 30.81
N HIS A 320 -17.02 -17.49 31.30
CA HIS A 320 -17.46 -16.14 30.93
C HIS A 320 -18.24 -15.53 32.10
N ALA A 321 -17.86 -14.33 32.53
CA ALA A 321 -18.61 -13.56 33.50
C ALA A 321 -19.87 -12.96 32.85
N ALA A 322 -21.04 -13.19 33.43
CA ALA A 322 -22.32 -12.76 32.86
C ALA A 322 -22.41 -11.23 32.66
N ASP A 323 -21.78 -10.46 33.55
CA ASP A 323 -21.81 -8.99 33.51
C ASP A 323 -20.79 -8.37 32.54
N SER A 324 -20.00 -9.20 31.82
CA SER A 324 -18.95 -8.72 30.91
C SER A 324 -19.43 -7.64 29.94
N GLU A 325 -20.59 -7.85 29.33
CA GLU A 325 -21.14 -6.91 28.35
C GLU A 325 -21.64 -5.63 29.01
N HIS A 326 -22.32 -5.74 30.16
CA HIS A 326 -22.84 -4.59 30.89
C HIS A 326 -21.71 -3.66 31.36
N VAL A 327 -20.68 -4.22 32.01
CA VAL A 327 -19.52 -3.47 32.51
C VAL A 327 -18.82 -2.70 31.38
N VAL A 328 -18.61 -3.36 30.24
CA VAL A 328 -17.94 -2.74 29.09
C VAL A 328 -18.80 -1.66 28.46
N LYS A 329 -20.12 -1.89 28.30
CA LYS A 329 -21.06 -0.89 27.78
C LYS A 329 -21.10 0.37 28.64
N GLU A 330 -21.23 0.20 29.96
CA GLU A 330 -21.27 1.30 30.91
C GLU A 330 -19.99 2.15 30.88
N ALA A 331 -18.83 1.49 30.75
CA ALA A 331 -17.55 2.18 30.69
C ALA A 331 -17.30 2.90 29.36
N CYS A 332 -17.76 2.34 28.23
CA CYS A 332 -17.27 2.71 26.89
C CYS A 332 -18.31 3.36 25.98
N GLU A 333 -19.57 2.91 26.02
CA GLU A 333 -20.57 3.33 25.03
C GLU A 333 -20.87 4.83 25.13
N GLY A 334 -20.89 5.52 23.99
CA GLY A 334 -21.06 6.96 23.87
C GLY A 334 -19.81 7.81 24.14
N ARG A 335 -18.68 7.20 24.53
CA ARG A 335 -17.42 7.91 24.80
C ARG A 335 -16.42 7.73 23.65
N ASN A 336 -15.52 8.70 23.47
CA ASN A 336 -14.43 8.57 22.49
C ASN A 336 -13.36 7.56 22.95
N SER A 337 -13.08 7.51 24.25
CA SER A 337 -12.24 6.48 24.88
C SER A 337 -12.76 6.04 26.23
N CYS A 338 -12.31 4.86 26.68
CA CYS A 338 -12.62 4.27 27.97
C CYS A 338 -11.46 3.40 28.48
N SER A 339 -11.42 3.21 29.79
CA SER A 339 -10.51 2.28 30.45
C SER A 339 -11.28 1.31 31.34
N ILE A 340 -10.90 0.04 31.33
CA ILE A 340 -11.54 -1.01 32.13
C ILE A 340 -10.45 -1.80 32.86
N LYS A 341 -10.57 -1.90 34.18
CA LYS A 341 -9.64 -2.69 35.01
C LYS A 341 -9.91 -4.19 34.85
N ILE A 342 -8.86 -4.98 34.77
CA ILE A 342 -8.95 -6.43 34.58
C ILE A 342 -8.84 -7.11 35.94
N SER A 343 -9.98 -7.34 36.59
CA SER A 343 -10.05 -8.05 37.87
C SER A 343 -11.39 -8.75 38.07
N ASN A 344 -11.41 -9.82 38.88
CA ASN A 344 -12.66 -10.52 39.21
C ASN A 344 -13.68 -9.62 39.93
N ALA A 345 -13.23 -8.60 40.68
CA ALA A 345 -14.12 -7.67 41.37
C ALA A 345 -14.90 -6.78 40.40
N GLU A 346 -14.27 -6.35 39.31
CA GLU A 346 -14.89 -5.49 38.29
C GLU A 346 -16.03 -6.22 37.55
N PHE A 347 -15.92 -7.54 37.40
CA PHE A 347 -16.85 -8.37 36.63
C PHE A 347 -17.81 -9.21 37.50
N GLY A 348 -18.06 -8.77 38.74
CA GLY A 348 -19.06 -9.40 39.62
C GLY A 348 -18.63 -10.73 40.26
N GLY A 349 -17.38 -11.14 40.10
CA GLY A 349 -16.81 -12.35 40.69
C GLY A 349 -15.89 -13.12 39.76
N ASP A 350 -15.38 -14.25 40.25
CA ASP A 350 -14.54 -15.16 39.47
C ASP A 350 -15.41 -16.15 38.66
N PRO A 351 -15.46 -16.04 37.31
CA PRO A 351 -16.28 -16.92 36.47
C PRO A 351 -15.73 -18.35 36.34
N CYS A 352 -14.44 -18.58 36.64
CA CYS A 352 -13.83 -19.90 36.63
C CYS A 352 -12.57 -19.96 37.51
N ARG A 353 -12.73 -20.48 38.73
CA ARG A 353 -11.67 -20.51 39.74
C ARG A 353 -10.44 -21.30 39.27
N GLY A 354 -9.25 -20.76 39.58
CA GLY A 354 -7.97 -21.39 39.27
C GLY A 354 -7.51 -21.26 37.80
N ILE A 355 -8.27 -20.55 36.97
CA ILE A 355 -7.93 -20.25 35.57
C ILE A 355 -7.65 -18.76 35.44
N VAL A 356 -6.66 -18.38 34.64
CA VAL A 356 -6.38 -16.98 34.30
C VAL A 356 -7.44 -16.45 33.34
N LYS A 357 -8.00 -15.28 33.64
CA LYS A 357 -9.02 -14.65 32.82
C LYS A 357 -8.43 -13.57 31.93
N THR A 358 -9.06 -13.41 30.79
CA THR A 358 -8.77 -12.38 29.81
C THR A 358 -10.07 -11.67 29.49
N LEU A 359 -10.05 -10.34 29.53
CA LEU A 359 -11.08 -9.51 28.92
C LEU A 359 -10.79 -9.42 27.43
N ALA A 360 -11.75 -9.83 26.59
CA ALA A 360 -11.74 -9.55 25.16
C ALA A 360 -12.93 -8.67 24.81
N VAL A 361 -12.67 -7.55 24.13
CA VAL A 361 -13.70 -6.58 23.71
C VAL A 361 -13.56 -6.27 22.22
N GLN A 362 -14.69 -6.13 21.55
CA GLN A 362 -14.82 -5.58 20.22
C GLN A 362 -15.93 -4.52 20.24
N ALA A 363 -15.60 -3.33 19.76
CA ALA A 363 -16.47 -2.19 19.76
C ALA A 363 -16.49 -1.53 18.37
N ARG A 364 -17.63 -0.95 18.01
CA ARG A 364 -17.81 -0.19 16.77
C ARG A 364 -17.79 1.30 17.07
N CYS A 365 -16.90 2.02 16.39
CA CYS A 365 -16.84 3.47 16.40
C CYS A 365 -17.85 4.03 15.39
N ILE A 366 -18.56 5.09 15.78
CA ILE A 366 -19.48 5.83 14.91
C ILE A 366 -19.12 7.32 14.93
N SER A 367 -19.43 8.02 13.84
CA SER A 367 -19.21 9.47 13.77
C SER A 367 -20.05 10.18 14.84
N SER A 368 -19.43 11.10 15.58
CA SER A 368 -20.10 11.94 16.59
C SER A 368 -21.20 12.84 16.01
N ALA A 369 -21.21 13.05 14.68
CA ALA A 369 -22.29 13.73 13.98
C ALA A 369 -23.56 12.86 13.89
N SER A 370 -23.40 11.54 13.78
CA SER A 370 -24.51 10.58 13.70
C SER A 370 -25.17 10.31 15.06
N SER A 371 -24.46 10.49 16.18
CA SER A 371 -25.03 10.31 17.53
C SER A 371 -25.91 11.48 17.99
N LYS A 372 -25.95 12.59 17.24
CA LYS A 372 -26.83 13.75 17.50
C LYS A 372 -28.14 13.73 16.71
N LEU A 373 -28.33 12.80 15.77
CA LEU A 373 -29.59 12.64 15.03
C LEU A 373 -30.57 11.75 15.79
N GLY A 374 -30.94 12.21 16.99
CA GLY A 374 -32.22 11.84 17.58
C GLY A 374 -33.33 12.61 16.85
N ALA A 375 -34.15 11.88 16.08
CA ALA A 375 -35.47 12.26 15.59
C ALA A 375 -35.66 13.72 15.13
N SER A 376 -35.38 14.02 13.86
CA SER A 376 -35.98 15.17 13.18
C SER A 376 -36.07 14.93 11.67
N ALA A 377 -37.29 14.63 11.24
CA ALA A 377 -37.90 14.76 9.91
C ALA A 377 -36.96 14.99 8.69
N PHE A 378 -36.97 14.02 7.78
CA PHE A 378 -36.78 14.29 6.35
C PHE A 378 -37.92 15.21 5.86
N LYS A 379 -37.55 16.29 5.16
CA LYS A 379 -38.42 17.01 4.24
C LYS A 379 -37.90 16.81 2.84
#